data_AF-A0ABD2NQT6-F1
#
_entry.id   AF-A0ABD2NQT6-F1
#
_cell.length_a   1.000
_cell.length_b   1.000
_cell.length_c   1.000
_cell.angle_alpha   90.00
_cell.angle_beta   90.00
_cell.angle_gamma   90.00
#
_symmetry.space_group_name_H-M   'P 1'
#
loop_
_entity.id
_entity.type
_entity.pdbx_description
1 polymer ?
#
loop_
_entity_poly.entity_id
_entity_poly.type
_entity_poly.pdbx_seq_one_letter_code
_entity_poly.pdbx_strand_id
1 'polypeptide(L)'
;MTPESLLSSQTGLSPYLRFGCLSTRLFYYQLTDLYKKMKKASPPLSLHGQLLWREFFYCAATRNSNFDKMLGNPICVQIPWDHNAAALAKWANGQTGFPWIDAIMTQLRQEGWIHHIARHATACFLTRGDLWLSWEEGMKIFEELLLDADWSVNAGIWMWLSCSSFFQQFSHCYCPVKFGRKADPNGDYIRKYIRVLRNMPIKYIHEPWTAPDNVQKAAKCEMGKDYPLPMINHVVVSKINIQRMKQVYQQLKNFQNVENDDEPDLQETNNYRNVISYVPSLSISNNVEIENSSILRELTENI
;
A
#
# COMPACT_ATOMS: atom_id res chain seq x y z
N MET A 1 4.18 -16.28 -2.56
CA MET A 1 4.31 -15.32 -3.69
C MET A 1 5.40 -15.76 -4.66
N THR A 2 5.04 -15.98 -5.91
CA THR A 2 5.99 -16.23 -7.00
C THR A 2 6.20 -14.93 -7.82
N PRO A 3 7.32 -14.74 -8.53
CA PRO A 3 7.52 -13.58 -9.39
C PRO A 3 6.43 -13.44 -10.47
N GLU A 4 5.84 -14.55 -10.91
CA GLU A 4 4.75 -14.61 -11.88
C GLU A 4 3.47 -13.92 -11.36
N SER A 5 3.21 -13.97 -10.05
CA SER A 5 2.03 -13.34 -9.46
C SER A 5 2.09 -11.80 -9.50
N LEU A 6 3.26 -11.21 -9.79
CA LEU A 6 3.40 -9.77 -10.00
C LEU A 6 2.86 -9.33 -11.37
N LEU A 7 2.72 -10.27 -12.31
CA LEU A 7 2.21 -9.99 -13.66
C LEU A 7 0.68 -10.08 -13.69
N SER A 8 0.07 -9.42 -14.66
CA SER A 8 -1.37 -9.51 -14.89
C SER A 8 -1.80 -10.96 -15.20
N SER A 9 -2.75 -11.50 -14.44
CA SER A 9 -3.33 -12.81 -14.72
C SER A 9 -4.47 -12.73 -15.75
N GLN A 10 -4.56 -13.72 -16.65
CA GLN A 10 -5.71 -13.89 -17.55
C GLN A 10 -7.03 -14.16 -16.80
N THR A 11 -6.94 -14.57 -15.53
CA THR A 11 -8.09 -14.79 -14.64
C THR A 11 -8.34 -13.60 -13.69
N GLY A 12 -7.64 -12.47 -13.86
CA GLY A 12 -7.80 -11.30 -13.00
C GLY A 12 -9.19 -10.66 -13.12
N LEU A 13 -9.86 -10.43 -11.98
CA LEU A 13 -11.25 -9.96 -11.95
C LEU A 13 -11.44 -8.52 -11.41
N SER A 14 -10.43 -7.89 -10.81
CA SER A 14 -10.63 -6.64 -10.07
C SER A 14 -11.14 -5.46 -10.92
N PRO A 15 -10.67 -5.21 -12.17
CA PRO A 15 -11.27 -4.15 -13.00
C PRO A 15 -12.74 -4.42 -13.32
N TYR A 16 -13.10 -5.67 -13.62
CA TYR A 16 -14.47 -6.06 -13.94
C TYR A 16 -15.42 -5.88 -12.75
N LEU A 17 -14.93 -6.14 -11.53
CA LEU A 17 -15.69 -5.89 -10.30
C LEU A 17 -15.87 -4.38 -10.04
N ARG A 18 -14.86 -3.56 -10.32
CA ARG A 18 -14.94 -2.08 -10.21
C ARG A 18 -15.97 -1.50 -11.17
N PHE A 19 -15.94 -1.91 -12.44
CA PHE A 19 -16.84 -1.38 -13.48
C PHE A 19 -18.22 -2.04 -13.51
N GLY A 20 -18.46 -3.07 -12.68
CA GLY A 20 -19.73 -3.80 -12.68
C GLY A 20 -19.91 -4.76 -13.87
N CYS A 21 -18.87 -5.00 -14.66
CA CYS A 21 -18.86 -6.03 -15.70
C CYS A 21 -19.04 -7.43 -15.12
N LEU A 22 -18.61 -7.64 -13.87
CA LEU A 22 -18.88 -8.84 -13.09
C LEU A 22 -19.62 -8.46 -11.80
N SER A 23 -20.74 -9.14 -11.53
CA SER A 23 -21.49 -8.94 -10.29
C SER A 23 -20.71 -9.50 -9.09
N THR A 24 -20.53 -8.67 -8.06
CA THR A 24 -19.91 -9.07 -6.79
C THR A 24 -20.67 -10.21 -6.11
N ARG A 25 -22.00 -10.18 -6.17
CA ARG A 25 -22.87 -11.25 -5.62
C ARG A 25 -22.71 -12.55 -6.40
N LEU A 26 -22.67 -12.48 -7.73
CA LEU A 26 -22.44 -13.66 -8.56
C LEU A 26 -21.10 -14.30 -8.21
N PHE A 27 -20.03 -13.50 -8.12
CA PHE A 27 -18.71 -14.00 -7.76
C PHE A 27 -18.69 -14.62 -6.37
N TYR A 28 -19.32 -13.98 -5.38
CA TYR A 28 -19.44 -14.50 -4.02
C TYR A 28 -20.11 -15.88 -3.97
N TYR A 29 -21.27 -16.04 -4.63
CA TYR A 29 -22.01 -17.31 -4.62
C TYR A 29 -21.28 -18.39 -5.41
N GLN A 30 -20.74 -18.09 -6.59
CA GLN A 30 -19.98 -19.06 -7.38
C GLN A 30 -18.74 -19.57 -6.64
N LEU A 31 -18.00 -18.68 -5.97
CA LEU A 31 -16.84 -19.05 -5.16
C LEU A 31 -17.23 -19.92 -3.95
N THR A 32 -18.34 -19.57 -3.29
CA THR A 32 -18.91 -20.35 -2.18
C THR A 32 -19.30 -21.76 -2.62
N ASP A 33 -20.01 -21.88 -3.73
CA ASP A 33 -20.48 -23.17 -4.24
C ASP A 33 -19.32 -24.04 -4.70
N LEU A 34 -18.32 -23.46 -5.35
CA LEU A 34 -17.10 -24.17 -5.75
C LEU A 34 -16.36 -24.70 -4.51
N TYR A 35 -16.18 -23.86 -3.49
CA TYR A 35 -15.53 -24.27 -2.24
C TYR A 35 -16.28 -25.42 -1.55
N LYS A 36 -17.61 -25.31 -1.42
CA LYS A 36 -18.44 -26.37 -0.85
C LYS A 36 -18.32 -27.68 -1.62
N LYS A 37 -18.31 -27.61 -2.96
CA LYS A 37 -18.13 -28.79 -3.83
C LYS A 37 -16.76 -29.45 -3.64
N MET A 38 -15.69 -28.66 -3.59
CA MET A 38 -14.32 -29.18 -3.52
C MET A 38 -13.90 -29.62 -2.12
N LYS A 39 -14.24 -28.83 -1.10
CA LYS A 39 -13.80 -29.03 0.29
C LYS A 39 -14.84 -29.71 1.17
N LYS A 40 -16.10 -29.82 0.73
CA LYS A 40 -17.21 -30.40 1.48
C LYS A 40 -17.38 -29.79 2.89
N ALA A 41 -17.04 -28.52 3.02
CA ALA A 41 -17.05 -27.78 4.27
C ALA A 41 -17.65 -26.37 4.08
N SER A 42 -18.00 -25.71 5.18
CA SER A 42 -18.39 -24.30 5.14
C SER A 42 -17.17 -23.44 4.78
N PRO A 43 -17.31 -22.45 3.88
CA PRO A 43 -16.20 -21.58 3.54
C PRO A 43 -15.77 -20.71 4.73
N PRO A 44 -14.47 -20.53 4.97
CA PRO A 44 -13.98 -19.50 5.88
C PRO A 44 -14.18 -18.11 5.28
N LEU A 45 -14.23 -17.07 6.15
CA LEU A 45 -14.34 -15.67 5.71
C LEU A 45 -13.20 -15.24 4.78
N SER A 46 -12.00 -15.79 4.97
CA SER A 46 -10.82 -15.50 4.15
C SER A 46 -11.02 -15.80 2.67
N LEU A 47 -11.88 -16.76 2.33
CA LEU A 47 -12.23 -17.08 0.94
C LEU A 47 -12.78 -15.85 0.20
N HIS A 48 -13.57 -15.02 0.88
CA HIS A 48 -14.18 -13.82 0.33
C HIS A 48 -13.42 -12.54 0.68
N GLY A 49 -12.19 -12.67 1.22
CA GLY A 49 -11.44 -11.56 1.80
C GLY A 49 -11.36 -10.32 0.89
N GLN A 50 -11.08 -10.51 -0.40
CA GLN A 50 -11.00 -9.39 -1.37
C GLN A 50 -12.35 -8.66 -1.54
N LEU A 51 -13.47 -9.39 -1.55
CA LEU A 51 -14.81 -8.78 -1.58
C LEU A 51 -15.13 -8.07 -0.26
N LEU A 52 -14.78 -8.66 0.87
CA LEU A 52 -15.04 -8.06 2.18
C LEU A 52 -14.22 -6.78 2.39
N TRP A 53 -12.98 -6.74 1.91
CA TRP A 53 -12.17 -5.53 1.89
C TRP A 53 -12.78 -4.42 1.04
N ARG A 54 -13.31 -4.78 -0.14
CA ARG A 54 -14.07 -3.86 -0.98
C ARG A 54 -15.26 -3.29 -0.19
N GLU A 55 -16.13 -4.16 0.34
CA GLU A 55 -17.32 -3.73 1.09
C GLU A 55 -16.97 -2.89 2.33
N PHE A 56 -15.90 -3.23 3.04
CA PHE A 56 -15.41 -2.45 4.18
C PHE A 56 -15.15 -0.99 3.80
N PHE A 57 -14.43 -0.75 2.70
CA PHE A 57 -14.14 0.62 2.28
C PHE A 57 -15.36 1.35 1.73
N TYR A 58 -16.27 0.68 1.02
CA TYR A 58 -17.55 1.30 0.63
C TYR A 58 -18.36 1.74 1.86
N CYS A 59 -18.48 0.87 2.86
CA CYS A 59 -19.18 1.17 4.11
C CYS A 59 -18.51 2.33 4.87
N ALA A 60 -17.18 2.35 4.94
CA ALA A 60 -16.44 3.42 5.62
C ALA A 60 -16.59 4.78 4.92
N ALA A 61 -16.67 4.78 3.59
CA ALA A 61 -16.72 6.00 2.79
C ALA A 61 -18.14 6.56 2.62
N THR A 62 -19.18 5.73 2.67
CA THR A 62 -20.54 6.10 2.24
C THR A 62 -21.19 7.30 2.96
N ARG A 63 -20.75 7.65 4.18
CA ARG A 63 -21.25 8.81 4.94
C ARG A 63 -20.18 9.88 5.18
N ASN A 64 -19.05 9.80 4.51
CA ASN A 64 -17.93 10.72 4.67
C ASN A 64 -17.57 11.34 3.32
N SER A 65 -18.09 12.54 3.04
CA SER A 65 -17.81 13.25 1.78
C SER A 65 -16.35 13.70 1.63
N ASN A 66 -15.55 13.64 2.70
CA ASN A 66 -14.13 14.00 2.71
C ASN A 66 -13.24 12.75 2.83
N PHE A 67 -13.75 11.54 2.57
CA PHE A 67 -12.99 10.29 2.75
C PHE A 67 -11.68 10.24 1.94
N ASP A 68 -11.62 10.98 0.83
CA ASP A 68 -10.50 11.10 -0.10
C ASP A 68 -9.56 12.28 0.21
N LYS A 69 -9.78 12.97 1.33
CA LYS A 69 -8.96 14.11 1.77
C LYS A 69 -8.39 13.86 3.15
N MET A 70 -7.27 14.52 3.46
CA MET A 70 -6.73 14.52 4.82
C MET A 70 -7.47 15.54 5.69
N LEU A 71 -7.55 16.80 5.23
CA LEU A 71 -8.17 17.87 6.00
C LEU A 71 -9.70 17.72 6.01
N GLY A 72 -10.31 17.84 7.19
CA GLY A 72 -11.76 17.73 7.36
C GLY A 72 -12.31 16.30 7.27
N ASN A 73 -11.44 15.30 7.20
CA ASN A 73 -11.80 13.89 7.25
C ASN A 73 -11.69 13.37 8.70
N PRO A 74 -12.83 13.01 9.35
CA PRO A 74 -12.87 12.72 10.78
C PRO A 74 -12.10 11.45 11.18
N ILE A 75 -11.79 10.57 10.23
CA ILE A 75 -11.06 9.33 10.50
C ILE A 75 -9.59 9.40 10.09
N CYS A 76 -9.15 10.51 9.49
CA CYS A 76 -7.80 10.67 8.98
C CYS A 76 -6.93 11.45 9.96
N VAL A 77 -5.80 10.86 10.32
CA VAL A 77 -4.75 11.52 11.09
C VAL A 77 -4.15 12.66 10.27
N GLN A 78 -4.00 13.82 10.90
CA GLN A 78 -3.40 15.02 10.31
C GLN A 78 -1.87 14.92 10.38
N ILE A 79 -1.26 14.31 9.36
CA ILE A 79 0.19 14.16 9.28
C ILE A 79 0.76 15.35 8.49
N PRO A 80 1.81 16.03 8.99
CA PRO A 80 2.45 17.12 8.27
C PRO A 80 3.32 16.57 7.13
N TRP A 81 2.68 16.16 6.04
CA TRP A 81 3.36 15.70 4.83
C TRP A 81 4.10 16.84 4.14
N ASP A 82 5.23 16.52 3.53
CA ASP A 82 6.03 17.48 2.78
C ASP A 82 5.41 17.76 1.41
N HIS A 83 5.68 18.93 0.85
CA HIS A 83 5.37 19.24 -0.55
C HIS A 83 6.66 19.21 -1.38
N ASN A 84 6.77 18.24 -2.29
CA ASN A 84 7.92 18.12 -3.19
C ASN A 84 7.48 17.59 -4.56
N ALA A 85 7.09 18.51 -5.44
CA ALA A 85 6.61 18.18 -6.78
C ALA A 85 7.64 17.40 -7.62
N ALA A 86 8.94 17.69 -7.47
CA ALA A 86 9.99 17.00 -8.20
C ALA A 86 10.14 15.54 -7.75
N ALA A 87 10.05 15.28 -6.44
CA ALA A 87 10.07 13.91 -5.90
C ALA A 87 8.82 13.12 -6.31
N LEU A 88 7.65 13.76 -6.25
CA LEU A 88 6.38 13.17 -6.70
C LEU A 88 6.44 12.79 -8.19
N ALA A 89 6.96 13.68 -9.04
CA ALA A 89 7.09 13.42 -10.48
C ALA A 89 8.03 12.24 -10.77
N LYS A 90 9.16 12.13 -10.04
CA LYS A 90 10.06 10.97 -10.17
C LYS A 90 9.37 9.68 -9.77
N TRP A 91 8.63 9.67 -8.67
CA TRP A 91 7.87 8.50 -8.22
C TRP A 91 6.79 8.12 -9.24
N ALA A 92 5.95 9.07 -9.65
CA ALA A 92 4.85 8.82 -10.59
C ALA A 92 5.35 8.28 -11.94
N ASN A 93 6.52 8.74 -12.41
CA ASN A 93 7.08 8.33 -13.69
C ASN A 93 8.03 7.12 -13.61
N GLY A 94 8.22 6.51 -12.45
CA GLY A 94 9.15 5.37 -12.28
C GLY A 94 10.60 5.74 -12.54
N GLN A 95 11.05 6.88 -11.99
CA GLN A 95 12.40 7.44 -12.13
C GLN A 95 13.03 7.74 -10.75
N THR A 96 12.70 6.93 -9.75
CA THR A 96 13.21 7.07 -8.38
C THR A 96 14.67 6.61 -8.25
N GLY A 97 15.15 5.80 -9.20
CA GLY A 97 16.45 5.14 -9.14
C GLY A 97 16.43 3.86 -8.30
N PHE A 98 15.25 3.44 -7.80
CA PHE A 98 15.04 2.13 -7.16
C PHE A 98 14.31 1.20 -8.13
N PRO A 99 14.99 0.20 -8.74
CA PRO A 99 14.43 -0.59 -9.83
C PRO A 99 13.12 -1.30 -9.50
N TRP A 100 12.96 -1.74 -8.24
CA TRP A 100 11.72 -2.34 -7.77
C TRP A 100 10.53 -1.37 -7.84
N ILE A 101 10.69 -0.15 -7.32
CA ILE A 101 9.64 0.88 -7.34
C ILE A 101 9.39 1.35 -8.76
N ASP A 102 10.46 1.57 -9.53
CA ASP A 102 10.37 2.05 -10.90
C ASP A 102 9.69 1.02 -11.82
N ALA A 103 9.97 -0.28 -11.65
CA ALA A 103 9.31 -1.35 -12.38
C ALA A 103 7.80 -1.40 -12.08
N ILE A 104 7.41 -1.25 -10.81
CA ILE A 104 6.01 -1.21 -10.39
C ILE A 104 5.27 -0.03 -11.03
N MET A 105 5.84 1.17 -10.95
CA MET A 105 5.21 2.37 -11.51
C MET A 105 5.15 2.32 -13.04
N THR A 106 6.16 1.68 -13.66
CA THR A 106 6.15 1.42 -15.11
C THR A 106 5.07 0.41 -15.50
N GLN A 107 4.92 -0.69 -14.76
CA GLN A 107 3.84 -1.65 -14.98
C GLN A 107 2.47 -0.97 -14.85
N LEU A 108 2.26 -0.21 -13.77
CA LEU A 108 1.01 0.49 -13.53
C LEU A 108 0.63 1.38 -14.71
N ARG A 109 1.58 2.17 -15.23
CA ARG A 109 1.35 3.07 -16.35
C ARG A 109 1.08 2.34 -17.67
N GLN A 110 1.72 1.19 -17.90
CA GLN A 110 1.59 0.43 -19.15
C GLN A 110 0.35 -0.47 -19.18
N GLU A 111 0.02 -1.10 -18.06
CA GLU A 111 -0.96 -2.19 -17.99
C GLU A 111 -2.22 -1.82 -17.19
N GLY A 112 -2.18 -0.70 -16.44
CA GLY A 112 -3.30 -0.24 -15.64
C GLY A 112 -3.63 -1.12 -14.43
N TRP A 113 -2.77 -2.09 -14.10
CA TRP A 113 -2.94 -2.98 -12.95
C TRP A 113 -1.58 -3.34 -12.37
N ILE A 114 -1.51 -3.37 -11.03
CA ILE A 114 -0.38 -3.89 -10.27
C ILE A 114 -0.90 -4.73 -9.10
N HIS A 115 -0.13 -5.76 -8.75
CA HIS A 115 -0.42 -6.65 -7.65
C HIS A 115 -0.52 -5.88 -6.31
N HIS A 116 -1.37 -6.32 -5.37
CA HIS A 116 -1.63 -5.59 -4.13
C HIS A 116 -0.36 -5.32 -3.31
N ILE A 117 0.56 -6.29 -3.23
CA ILE A 117 1.86 -6.10 -2.58
C ILE A 117 2.74 -5.04 -3.27
N ALA A 118 2.65 -4.89 -4.59
CA ALA A 118 3.33 -3.82 -5.31
C ALA A 118 2.74 -2.44 -4.94
N ARG A 119 1.41 -2.37 -4.75
CA ARG A 119 0.74 -1.17 -4.21
C ARG A 119 1.28 -0.81 -2.83
N HIS A 120 1.45 -1.81 -1.94
CA HIS A 120 2.03 -1.58 -0.60
C HIS A 120 3.45 -1.03 -0.67
N ALA A 121 4.30 -1.61 -1.52
CA ALA A 121 5.69 -1.16 -1.66
C ALA A 121 5.77 0.29 -2.15
N THR A 122 5.02 0.64 -3.20
CA THR A 122 5.07 1.97 -3.79
C THR A 122 4.38 3.04 -2.91
N ALA A 123 3.27 2.69 -2.25
CA ALA A 123 2.60 3.58 -1.30
C ALA A 123 3.46 3.85 -0.06
N CYS A 124 4.13 2.82 0.46
CA CYS A 124 5.07 2.98 1.57
C CYS A 124 6.24 3.89 1.16
N PHE A 125 6.83 3.68 -0.02
CA PHE A 125 7.92 4.52 -0.52
C PHE A 125 7.49 6.00 -0.64
N LEU A 126 6.32 6.27 -1.21
CA LEU A 126 5.81 7.64 -1.37
C LEU A 126 5.54 8.33 -0.02
N THR A 127 4.96 7.62 0.93
CA THR A 127 4.44 8.22 2.17
C THR A 127 5.43 8.05 3.33
N ARG A 128 5.07 7.24 4.33
CA ARG A 128 5.80 7.08 5.60
C ARG A 128 7.15 6.38 5.48
N GLY A 129 7.45 5.74 4.35
CA GLY A 129 8.67 4.97 4.13
C GLY A 129 9.85 5.85 3.77
N ASP A 130 9.73 6.63 2.69
CA ASP A 130 10.88 7.32 2.09
C ASP A 130 10.63 8.80 1.79
N LEU A 131 9.65 9.14 0.94
CA LEU A 131 9.51 10.50 0.41
C LEU A 131 8.72 11.47 1.30
N TRP A 132 8.00 10.96 2.30
CA TRP A 132 7.18 11.76 3.22
C TRP A 132 6.14 12.67 2.52
N LEU A 133 5.59 12.21 1.41
CA LEU A 133 4.55 12.93 0.66
C LEU A 133 3.15 12.45 1.06
N SER A 134 2.14 13.30 0.84
CA SER A 134 0.76 12.97 1.18
C SER A 134 0.27 11.78 0.37
N TRP A 135 -0.48 10.91 1.05
CA TRP A 135 -1.18 9.79 0.43
C TRP A 135 -2.23 10.26 -0.59
N GLU A 136 -2.73 11.50 -0.46
CA GLU A 136 -3.65 12.13 -1.42
C GLU A 136 -3.01 12.28 -2.81
N GLU A 137 -1.71 12.56 -2.89
CA GLU A 137 -0.98 12.66 -4.16
C GLU A 137 -0.82 11.29 -4.82
N GLY A 138 -0.56 10.26 -4.01
CA GLY A 138 -0.52 8.87 -4.49
C GLY A 138 -1.89 8.40 -4.99
N MET A 139 -2.95 8.75 -4.26
CA MET A 139 -4.33 8.45 -4.61
C MET A 139 -4.71 9.01 -5.98
N LYS A 140 -4.38 10.28 -6.27
CA LYS A 140 -4.63 10.91 -7.58
C LYS A 140 -3.95 10.17 -8.73
N ILE A 141 -2.67 9.81 -8.57
CA ILE A 141 -1.93 9.06 -9.60
C ILE A 141 -2.52 7.65 -9.80
N PHE A 142 -2.96 7.00 -8.72
CA PHE A 142 -3.63 5.70 -8.82
C PHE A 142 -5.01 5.83 -9.45
N GLU A 143 -5.75 6.89 -9.17
CA GLU A 143 -7.05 7.14 -9.82
C GLU A 143 -6.89 7.34 -11.34
N GLU A 144 -5.82 8.01 -11.77
CA GLU A 144 -5.51 8.21 -13.19
C GLU A 144 -5.12 6.90 -13.91
N LEU A 145 -4.30 6.05 -13.25
CA LEU A 145 -3.66 4.92 -13.94
C LEU A 145 -4.30 3.56 -13.65
N LEU A 146 -4.91 3.36 -12.48
CA LEU A 146 -5.30 2.03 -11.98
C LEU A 146 -6.74 1.69 -12.37
N LEU A 147 -6.90 0.63 -13.15
CA LEU A 147 -8.20 0.22 -13.71
C LEU A 147 -9.22 -0.19 -12.63
N ASP A 148 -8.74 -0.71 -11.50
CA ASP A 148 -9.58 -1.12 -10.38
C ASP A 148 -9.62 -0.11 -9.22
N ALA A 149 -9.13 1.12 -9.43
CA ALA A 149 -9.33 2.20 -8.48
C ALA A 149 -10.79 2.68 -8.51
N ASP A 150 -11.52 2.35 -7.45
CA ASP A 150 -12.76 3.03 -7.05
C ASP A 150 -12.44 4.10 -6.00
N TRP A 151 -13.20 5.20 -5.97
CA TRP A 151 -12.99 6.30 -5.03
C TRP A 151 -12.87 5.82 -3.56
N SER A 152 -13.78 4.94 -3.13
CA SER A 152 -13.83 4.45 -1.74
C SER A 152 -12.63 3.55 -1.44
N VAL A 153 -12.35 2.61 -2.34
CA VAL A 153 -11.28 1.62 -2.15
C VAL A 153 -9.90 2.27 -2.25
N ASN A 154 -9.71 3.18 -3.21
CA ASN A 154 -8.46 3.88 -3.44
C ASN A 154 -8.10 4.76 -2.22
N ALA A 155 -9.01 5.65 -1.80
CA ALA A 155 -8.81 6.49 -0.62
C ALA A 155 -8.55 5.66 0.65
N GLY A 156 -9.35 4.62 0.86
CA GLY A 156 -9.24 3.74 2.03
C GLY A 156 -7.91 3.01 2.10
N ILE A 157 -7.44 2.43 0.98
CA ILE A 157 -6.15 1.76 0.90
C ILE A 157 -5.00 2.74 1.12
N TRP A 158 -5.06 3.93 0.54
CA TRP A 158 -4.02 4.95 0.72
C TRP A 158 -3.91 5.40 2.18
N MET A 159 -5.04 5.68 2.84
CA MET A 159 -5.07 5.99 4.28
C MET A 159 -4.56 4.83 5.14
N TRP A 160 -4.89 3.58 4.80
CA TRP A 160 -4.41 2.40 5.51
C TRP A 160 -2.88 2.27 5.42
N LEU A 161 -2.33 2.35 4.21
CA LEU A 161 -0.92 2.09 3.94
C LEU A 161 0.00 3.21 4.45
N SER A 162 -0.49 4.45 4.44
CA SER A 162 0.21 5.61 5.00
C SER A 162 0.16 5.68 6.53
N CYS A 163 -0.59 4.77 7.18
CA CYS A 163 -0.94 4.85 8.59
C CYS A 163 -1.66 6.16 8.95
N SER A 164 -2.50 6.66 8.05
CA SER A 164 -3.37 7.81 8.29
C SER A 164 -4.75 7.40 8.84
N SER A 165 -5.19 6.16 8.62
CA SER A 165 -6.39 5.61 9.25
C SER A 165 -6.33 4.08 9.30
N PHE A 166 -7.21 3.45 10.09
CA PHE A 166 -7.41 2.00 10.26
C PHE A 166 -6.21 1.17 10.76
N PHE A 167 -4.99 1.60 10.51
CA PHE A 167 -3.75 0.89 10.83
C PHE A 167 -2.72 1.84 11.41
N GLN A 168 -2.25 1.54 12.62
CA GLN A 168 -1.35 2.43 13.38
C GLN A 168 0.05 1.82 13.61
N GLN A 169 0.34 0.63 13.07
CA GLN A 169 1.65 -0.02 13.24
C GLN A 169 2.64 0.44 12.15
N PHE A 170 3.21 1.63 12.33
CA PHE A 170 4.15 2.24 11.37
C PHE A 170 5.62 1.78 11.52
N SER A 171 5.93 0.91 12.49
CA SER A 171 7.31 0.45 12.78
C SER A 171 7.93 -0.37 11.65
N HIS A 172 7.11 -0.97 10.79
CA HIS A 172 7.56 -1.79 9.67
C HIS A 172 7.36 -1.03 8.35
N CYS A 173 8.44 -0.48 7.80
CA CYS A 173 8.49 0.08 6.44
C CYS A 173 9.04 -0.95 5.46
N TYR A 174 8.51 -0.99 4.24
CA TYR A 174 9.02 -1.86 3.19
C TYR A 174 10.34 -1.30 2.66
N CYS A 175 11.41 -2.10 2.71
CA CYS A 175 12.67 -1.72 2.10
C CYS A 175 12.58 -1.87 0.57
N PRO A 176 12.79 -0.80 -0.22
CA PRO A 176 12.62 -0.83 -1.67
C PRO A 176 13.62 -1.74 -2.39
N VAL A 177 14.68 -2.20 -1.71
CA VAL A 177 15.67 -3.15 -2.24
C VAL A 177 15.39 -4.57 -1.74
N LYS A 178 15.37 -4.77 -0.40
CA LYS A 178 15.24 -6.11 0.19
C LYS A 178 13.89 -6.75 -0.13
N PHE A 179 12.84 -5.96 -0.20
CA PHE A 179 11.51 -6.46 -0.51
C PHE A 179 11.41 -6.93 -1.95
N GLY A 180 11.90 -6.12 -2.89
CA GLY A 180 12.01 -6.50 -4.31
C GLY A 180 12.82 -7.78 -4.49
N ARG A 181 13.99 -7.89 -3.85
CA ARG A 181 14.83 -9.10 -3.90
C ARG A 181 14.12 -10.35 -3.38
N LYS A 182 13.24 -10.20 -2.39
CA LYS A 182 12.46 -11.32 -1.85
C LYS A 182 11.32 -11.73 -2.79
N ALA A 183 10.65 -10.74 -3.40
CA ALA A 183 9.52 -10.97 -4.30
C ALA A 183 9.96 -11.45 -5.70
N ASP A 184 11.11 -10.96 -6.19
CA ASP A 184 11.70 -11.26 -7.49
C ASP A 184 13.22 -11.52 -7.34
N PRO A 185 13.63 -12.72 -6.88
CA PRO A 185 15.03 -13.03 -6.62
C PRO A 185 15.96 -12.91 -7.84
N ASN A 186 15.45 -13.20 -9.04
CA ASN A 186 16.22 -13.17 -10.29
C ASN A 186 16.23 -11.77 -10.95
N GLY A 187 15.31 -10.89 -10.54
CA GLY A 187 15.14 -9.58 -11.16
C GLY A 187 14.36 -9.65 -12.49
N ASP A 188 13.64 -10.73 -12.77
CA ASP A 188 12.97 -10.94 -14.06
C ASP A 188 11.84 -9.91 -14.27
N TYR A 189 11.15 -9.54 -13.20
CA TYR A 189 10.14 -8.49 -13.21
C TYR A 189 10.80 -7.13 -13.52
N ILE A 190 11.94 -6.81 -12.88
CA ILE A 190 12.70 -5.59 -13.18
C ILE A 190 13.17 -5.58 -14.64
N ARG A 191 13.71 -6.69 -15.16
CA ARG A 191 14.17 -6.78 -16.55
C ARG A 191 13.04 -6.56 -17.56
N LYS A 192 11.83 -7.02 -17.25
CA LYS A 192 10.65 -6.85 -18.11
C LYS A 192 10.29 -5.37 -18.26
N TYR A 193 10.15 -4.64 -17.14
CA TYR A 193 9.65 -3.26 -17.15
C TYR A 193 10.76 -2.22 -17.30
N ILE A 194 11.93 -2.43 -16.69
CA ILE A 194 13.09 -1.53 -16.79
C ILE A 194 14.11 -2.12 -17.76
N ARG A 195 13.78 -2.04 -19.06
CA ARG A 195 14.56 -2.68 -20.14
C ARG A 195 16.03 -2.25 -20.18
N VAL A 196 16.37 -1.05 -19.73
CA VAL A 196 17.77 -0.57 -19.68
C VAL A 196 18.62 -1.40 -18.70
N LEU A 197 18.01 -1.99 -17.67
CA LEU A 197 18.68 -2.87 -16.70
C LEU A 197 18.68 -4.35 -17.11
N ARG A 198 18.19 -4.71 -18.31
CA ARG A 198 17.99 -6.11 -18.73
C ARG A 198 19.24 -6.99 -18.66
N ASN A 199 20.44 -6.41 -18.78
CA ASN A 199 21.73 -7.11 -18.76
C ASN A 199 22.45 -6.97 -17.41
N MET A 200 21.88 -6.24 -16.44
CA MET A 200 22.50 -6.05 -15.13
C MET A 200 22.55 -7.40 -14.39
N PRO A 201 23.69 -7.83 -13.82
CA PRO A 201 23.75 -9.10 -13.12
C PRO A 201 22.77 -9.17 -11.94
N ILE A 202 22.26 -10.37 -11.63
CA ILE A 202 21.27 -10.60 -10.55
C ILE A 202 21.74 -10.01 -9.22
N LYS A 203 23.05 -10.08 -8.92
CA LYS A 203 23.65 -9.49 -7.73
C LYS A 203 23.33 -8.00 -7.55
N TYR A 204 23.25 -7.25 -8.65
CA TYR A 204 23.11 -5.80 -8.66
C TYR A 204 21.74 -5.31 -9.15
N ILE A 205 20.89 -6.16 -9.72
CA ILE A 205 19.63 -5.72 -10.38
C ILE A 205 18.68 -4.92 -9.46
N HIS A 206 18.69 -5.20 -8.15
CA HIS A 206 17.87 -4.48 -7.16
C HIS A 206 18.55 -3.25 -6.56
N GLU A 207 19.88 -3.11 -6.72
CA GLU A 207 20.68 -1.98 -6.23
C GLU A 207 21.81 -1.63 -7.21
N PRO A 208 21.50 -1.26 -8.47
CA PRO A 208 22.47 -1.19 -9.55
C PRO A 208 23.52 -0.09 -9.36
N TRP A 209 23.25 0.90 -8.51
CA TRP A 209 24.23 1.92 -8.09
C TRP A 209 25.42 1.35 -7.30
N THR A 210 25.33 0.11 -6.81
CA THR A 210 26.45 -0.59 -6.16
C THR A 210 27.30 -1.39 -7.14
N ALA A 211 26.90 -1.48 -8.41
CA ALA A 211 27.66 -2.18 -9.43
C ALA A 211 28.94 -1.38 -9.77
N PRO A 212 30.12 -2.02 -9.76
CA PRO A 212 31.35 -1.36 -10.20
C PRO A 212 31.30 -0.96 -11.68
N ASP A 213 32.10 0.04 -12.09
CA ASP A 213 32.08 0.62 -13.44
C ASP A 213 32.27 -0.42 -14.56
N ASN A 214 33.12 -1.42 -14.35
CA ASN A 214 33.31 -2.49 -15.33
C ASN A 214 32.05 -3.35 -15.53
N VAL A 215 31.26 -3.56 -14.47
CA VAL A 215 29.98 -4.27 -14.53
C VAL A 215 28.93 -3.40 -15.23
N GLN A 216 28.85 -2.10 -14.93
CA GLN A 216 27.95 -1.17 -15.60
C GLN A 216 28.21 -1.11 -17.12
N LYS A 217 29.48 -1.00 -17.52
CA LYS A 217 29.91 -1.04 -18.92
C LYS A 217 29.55 -2.36 -19.60
N ALA A 218 29.78 -3.50 -18.95
CA ALA A 218 29.41 -4.81 -19.47
C ALA A 218 27.88 -4.97 -19.64
N ALA A 219 27.10 -4.42 -18.70
CA ALA A 219 25.64 -4.40 -18.77
C ALA A 219 25.09 -3.39 -19.80
N LYS A 220 25.94 -2.47 -20.32
CA LYS A 220 25.55 -1.35 -21.19
C LYS A 220 24.50 -0.43 -20.52
N CYS A 221 24.71 -0.15 -19.25
CA CYS A 221 23.88 0.76 -18.47
C CYS A 221 24.74 1.52 -17.46
N GLU A 222 25.04 2.78 -17.75
CA GLU A 222 25.75 3.71 -16.87
C GLU A 222 24.77 4.38 -15.90
N MET A 223 24.98 4.18 -14.60
CA MET A 223 24.15 4.76 -13.54
C MET A 223 24.32 6.28 -13.50
N GLY A 224 23.21 7.01 -13.43
CA GLY A 224 23.16 8.48 -13.52
C GLY A 224 23.03 9.02 -14.94
N LYS A 225 23.15 8.17 -15.97
CA LYS A 225 22.99 8.54 -17.38
C LYS A 225 21.89 7.74 -18.06
N ASP A 226 22.03 6.42 -18.11
CA ASP A 226 21.07 5.52 -18.76
C ASP A 226 19.91 5.14 -17.81
N TYR A 227 20.20 5.09 -16.50
CA TYR A 227 19.22 4.87 -15.44
C TYR A 227 19.56 5.76 -14.23
N PRO A 228 18.59 6.44 -13.59
CA PRO A 228 18.87 7.41 -12.53
C PRO A 228 19.54 6.79 -11.30
N LEU A 229 20.35 7.59 -10.61
CA LEU A 229 20.82 7.27 -9.26
C LEU A 229 19.66 7.33 -8.27
N PRO A 230 19.71 6.57 -7.16
CA PRO A 230 18.72 6.66 -6.08
C PRO A 230 18.50 8.09 -5.65
N MET A 231 17.24 8.54 -5.70
CA MET A 231 16.89 9.91 -5.33
C MET A 231 17.05 10.19 -3.82
N ILE A 232 17.13 9.15 -3.00
CA ILE A 232 17.25 9.22 -1.54
C ILE A 232 18.15 8.07 -1.01
N ASN A 233 18.60 8.20 0.24
CA ASN A 233 19.20 7.10 0.99
C ASN A 233 18.16 6.48 1.94
N HIS A 234 17.58 5.35 1.53
CA HIS A 234 16.53 4.64 2.28
C HIS A 234 16.89 4.39 3.75
N VAL A 235 18.13 3.98 4.05
CA VAL A 235 18.56 3.63 5.41
C VAL A 235 18.50 4.84 6.35
N VAL A 236 18.75 6.04 5.80
CA VAL A 236 18.70 7.30 6.55
C VAL A 236 17.26 7.80 6.64
N VAL A 237 16.57 7.95 5.51
CA VAL A 237 15.25 8.59 5.48
C VAL A 237 14.18 7.75 6.18
N SER A 238 14.22 6.42 6.07
CA SER A 238 13.25 5.55 6.76
C SER A 238 13.33 5.69 8.29
N LYS A 239 14.53 5.84 8.85
CA LYS A 239 14.71 6.08 10.30
C LYS A 239 14.16 7.44 10.71
N ILE A 240 14.41 8.48 9.92
CA ILE A 240 13.86 9.83 10.14
C ILE A 240 12.33 9.78 10.10
N ASN A 241 11.76 9.15 9.08
CA ASN A 241 10.32 9.08 8.88
C ASN A 241 9.62 8.24 9.96
N ILE A 242 10.22 7.15 10.42
CA ILE A 242 9.72 6.40 11.60
C ILE A 242 9.68 7.32 12.83
N GLN A 243 10.69 8.17 13.04
CA GLN A 243 10.70 9.11 14.16
C GLN A 243 9.63 10.20 13.99
N ARG A 244 9.43 10.73 12.77
CA ARG A 244 8.34 11.67 12.47
C ARG A 244 6.98 11.06 12.79
N MET A 245 6.72 9.81 12.37
CA MET A 245 5.47 9.10 12.71
C MET A 245 5.28 8.93 14.22
N LYS A 246 6.34 8.57 14.95
CA LYS A 246 6.28 8.50 16.42
C LYS A 246 5.86 9.83 17.05
N GLN A 247 6.43 10.94 16.58
CA GLN A 247 6.10 12.28 17.10
C GLN A 247 4.64 12.64 16.83
N VAL A 248 4.13 12.38 15.62
CA VAL A 248 2.72 12.62 15.29
C VAL A 248 1.80 11.84 16.23
N TYR A 249 2.04 10.54 16.40
CA TYR A 249 1.20 9.71 17.26
C TYR A 249 1.35 9.99 18.76
N GLN A 250 2.52 10.49 19.20
CA GLN A 250 2.69 10.98 20.57
C GLN A 250 1.87 12.25 20.82
N GLN A 251 1.88 13.19 19.87
CA GLN A 251 1.08 14.41 19.97
C GLN A 251 -0.42 14.09 20.01
N LEU A 252 -0.90 13.16 19.18
CA LEU A 252 -2.31 12.73 19.20
C LEU A 252 -2.73 12.16 20.56
N LYS A 253 -1.89 11.33 21.19
CA LYS A 253 -2.17 10.79 22.53
C LYS A 253 -2.22 11.89 23.59
N ASN A 254 -1.33 12.87 23.49
CA ASN A 254 -1.33 14.00 24.43
C ASN A 254 -2.60 14.86 24.27
N PHE A 255 -3.06 15.12 23.04
CA PHE A 255 -4.33 15.82 22.80
C PHE A 255 -5.53 15.04 23.37
N GLN A 256 -5.58 13.72 23.16
CA GLN A 256 -6.63 12.88 23.74
C GLN A 256 -6.63 12.89 25.27
N ASN A 257 -5.47 12.98 25.91
CA ASN A 257 -5.38 13.05 27.37
C ASN A 257 -5.82 14.41 27.91
N VAL A 258 -5.46 15.51 27.25
CA VAL A 258 -5.86 16.87 27.66
C VAL A 258 -7.38 17.07 27.54
N GLU A 259 -8.02 16.58 26.48
CA GLU A 259 -9.48 16.65 26.34
C GLU A 259 -10.23 15.87 27.45
N ASN A 260 -9.61 14.85 28.04
CA ASN A 260 -10.19 14.10 29.16
C ASN A 260 -9.97 14.77 30.52
N ASP A 261 -8.94 15.62 30.67
CA ASP A 261 -8.63 16.33 31.92
C ASP A 261 -9.38 17.66 32.07
N ASP A 262 -9.89 18.23 30.97
CA ASP A 262 -10.57 19.54 30.91
C ASP A 262 -12.12 19.45 30.86
N GLU A 263 -12.74 18.30 31.15
CA GLU A 263 -14.21 18.21 31.29
C GLU A 263 -14.68 18.66 32.69
N PRO A 264 -15.32 19.84 32.85
CA PRO A 264 -16.07 20.14 34.06
C PRO A 264 -17.31 19.25 34.11
N ASP A 265 -17.61 18.75 35.31
CA ASP A 265 -18.74 17.90 35.67
C ASP A 265 -20.07 18.59 35.31
N LEU A 266 -20.50 18.42 34.05
CA LEU A 266 -21.77 18.91 33.52
C LEU A 266 -22.63 17.70 33.18
N GLN A 267 -23.39 17.26 34.19
CA GLN A 267 -24.60 16.49 33.98
C GLN A 267 -25.56 17.27 33.08
N GLU A 268 -26.05 16.54 32.07
CA GLU A 268 -27.09 16.91 31.11
C GLU A 268 -26.67 17.70 29.85
N THR A 269 -27.07 17.10 28.72
CA THR A 269 -27.02 17.58 27.33
C THR A 269 -25.71 17.34 26.56
N ASN A 270 -25.57 16.15 25.94
CA ASN A 270 -25.08 16.04 24.55
C ASN A 270 -25.24 14.63 23.97
N ASN A 271 -26.36 14.43 23.27
CA ASN A 271 -26.72 13.19 22.57
C ASN A 271 -25.94 12.94 21.25
N TYR A 272 -24.72 13.50 21.13
CA TYR A 272 -23.87 13.35 19.93
C TYR A 272 -22.44 12.84 20.24
N ARG A 273 -22.11 12.54 21.51
CA ARG A 273 -20.81 11.96 21.90
C ARG A 273 -20.73 10.42 21.82
N ASN A 274 -21.82 9.74 21.48
CA ASN A 274 -21.90 8.27 21.52
C ASN A 274 -21.49 7.52 20.24
N VAL A 275 -20.77 8.14 19.31
CA VAL A 275 -20.27 7.43 18.11
C VAL A 275 -18.80 7.03 18.22
N ILE A 276 -18.07 7.52 19.22
CA ILE A 276 -16.64 7.19 19.44
C ILE A 276 -16.47 6.13 20.55
N SER A 277 -17.46 5.90 21.41
CA SER A 277 -17.41 4.94 22.52
C SER A 277 -17.84 3.51 22.18
N TYR A 278 -18.27 3.24 20.93
CA TYR A 278 -18.63 1.90 20.45
C TYR A 278 -17.82 1.48 19.22
N VAL A 279 -16.50 1.71 19.25
CA VAL A 279 -15.58 0.77 18.62
C VAL A 279 -15.12 -0.14 19.75
N PRO A 280 -15.55 -1.42 19.81
CA PRO A 280 -14.94 -2.34 20.75
C PRO A 280 -13.44 -2.22 20.54
N SER A 281 -12.71 -1.91 21.61
CA SER A 281 -11.31 -2.26 21.69
C SER A 281 -11.24 -3.76 21.45
N LEU A 282 -11.10 -4.15 20.18
CA LEU A 282 -10.55 -5.43 19.81
C LEU A 282 -9.14 -5.37 20.38
N SER A 283 -9.02 -5.79 21.64
CA SER A 283 -7.81 -6.36 22.19
C SER A 283 -7.49 -7.56 21.31
N ILE A 284 -6.92 -7.26 20.15
CA ILE A 284 -6.24 -8.18 19.29
C ILE A 284 -5.08 -8.66 20.15
N SER A 285 -5.30 -9.80 20.80
CA SER A 285 -4.28 -10.50 21.56
C SER A 285 -3.03 -10.62 20.70
N ASN A 286 -1.86 -10.59 21.35
CA ASN A 286 -0.53 -10.74 20.73
C ASN A 286 -0.35 -12.01 19.85
N ASN A 287 -1.40 -12.82 19.68
CA ASN A 287 -1.44 -14.02 18.84
C ASN A 287 -1.95 -13.76 17.40
N VAL A 288 -2.54 -12.59 17.10
CA VAL A 288 -3.04 -12.27 15.74
C VAL A 288 -1.92 -11.72 14.82
N GLU A 289 -0.77 -11.34 15.38
CA GLU A 289 0.42 -10.91 14.60
C GLU A 289 1.02 -12.04 13.75
N ILE A 290 0.88 -13.29 14.20
CA ILE A 290 1.32 -14.46 13.43
C ILE A 290 0.24 -14.85 12.40
N GLU A 291 -1.04 -14.69 12.75
CA GLU A 291 -2.16 -15.01 11.86
C GLU A 291 -2.38 -14.00 10.73
N ASN A 292 -2.14 -12.69 10.89
CA ASN A 292 -2.33 -11.74 9.78
C ASN A 292 -1.15 -11.74 8.79
N SER A 293 0.06 -12.04 9.26
CA SER A 293 1.20 -12.38 8.39
C SER A 293 0.98 -13.71 7.68
N SER A 294 0.33 -14.69 8.33
CA SER A 294 -0.03 -15.96 7.70
C SER A 294 -1.25 -15.87 6.79
N ILE A 295 -2.25 -15.03 7.06
CA ILE A 295 -3.42 -14.79 6.21
C ILE A 295 -3.01 -14.02 4.96
N LEU A 296 -2.12 -13.03 5.06
CA LEU A 296 -1.51 -12.40 3.87
C LEU A 296 -0.60 -13.37 3.10
N ARG A 297 0.04 -14.33 3.76
CA ARG A 297 0.77 -15.42 3.07
C ARG A 297 -0.20 -16.41 2.39
N GLU A 298 -1.23 -16.88 3.08
CA GLU A 298 -2.25 -17.82 2.57
C GLU A 298 -3.08 -17.22 1.43
N LEU A 299 -3.38 -15.92 1.47
CA LEU A 299 -4.07 -15.22 0.38
C LEU A 299 -3.18 -15.00 -0.85
N THR A 300 -1.86 -15.19 -0.75
CA THR A 300 -0.91 -15.10 -1.89
C THR A 300 -0.38 -16.45 -2.35
N GLU A 301 -0.76 -17.55 -1.70
CA GLU A 301 -0.24 -18.89 -2.00
C GLU A 301 -1.34 -19.89 -2.40
N ASN A 302 -2.62 -19.50 -2.40
CA ASN A 302 -3.71 -20.41 -2.76
C ASN A 302 -4.85 -19.81 -3.62
N ILE A 303 -4.52 -18.85 -4.51
CA ILE A 303 -5.23 -18.60 -5.78
C ILE A 303 -4.20 -18.14 -6.82
#